data_AF-A0A9D9VMJ9-F1
#
_entry.id   AF-A0A9D9VMJ9-F1
#
_cell.length_a   1.000
_cell.length_b   1.000
_cell.length_c   1.000
_cell.angle_alpha   90.00
_cell.angle_beta   90.00
_cell.angle_gamma   90.00
#
_symmetry.space_group_name_H-M   'P 1'
#
loop_
_entity.id
_entity.type
_entity.pdbx_description
1 polymer ?
#
loop_
_entity_poly.entity_id
_entity_poly.type
_entity_poly.pdbx_seq_one_letter_code
_entity_poly.pdbx_strand_id
1 'polypeptide(L)'
;MILATHAVVGTIVATTLTSNPYIAFTIAFGSHFMLDSIPHWDYSLLSFKKDPEGKLNHDMVIGKKFLFDLTRIGIDALIGAIISFTLAFYILDIHSIPLVCATILGGILPDPLQFVYWKTRSRFLLPLQKFHKWIHARSIQIHHTHGLLLQIAIMLLFLLASITVKN
;
A
#
# COMPACT_ATOMS: atom_id res chain seq x y z
N MET A 1 -3.59 -4.77 -2.27
CA MET A 1 -4.68 -4.39 -1.32
C MET A 1 -5.07 -2.94 -1.61
N ILE A 2 -5.98 -2.32 -0.83
CA ILE A 2 -6.18 -0.87 -0.92
C ILE A 2 -5.00 -0.11 -0.30
N LEU A 3 -4.72 1.11 -0.78
CA LEU A 3 -3.58 1.91 -0.31
C LEU A 3 -3.69 2.25 1.17
N ALA A 4 -4.91 2.45 1.68
CA ALA A 4 -5.12 2.75 3.10
C ALA A 4 -4.53 1.65 4.00
N THR A 5 -4.67 0.38 3.64
CA THR A 5 -4.12 -0.71 4.45
C THR A 5 -2.60 -0.69 4.45
N HIS A 6 -1.97 -0.44 3.30
CA HIS A 6 -0.51 -0.37 3.21
C HIS A 6 0.06 0.82 4.01
N ALA A 7 -0.60 1.99 3.96
CA ALA A 7 -0.20 3.16 4.76
C ALA A 7 -0.30 2.89 6.27
N VAL A 8 -1.43 2.32 6.71
CA VAL A 8 -1.71 2.08 8.14
C VAL A 8 -0.79 1.00 8.71
N VAL A 9 -0.70 -0.16 8.06
CA VAL A 9 0.18 -1.24 8.52
C VAL A 9 1.65 -0.81 8.44
N GLY A 10 2.05 -0.11 7.37
CA GLY A 10 3.40 0.44 7.25
C GLY A 10 3.74 1.36 8.41
N THR A 11 2.81 2.23 8.82
CA THR A 11 2.97 3.10 9.99
C THR A 11 3.08 2.31 11.29
N ILE A 12 2.18 1.35 11.52
CA ILE A 12 2.23 0.50 12.72
C ILE A 12 3.57 -0.22 12.84
N VAL A 13 3.94 -0.99 11.81
CA VAL A 13 5.12 -1.86 11.86
C VAL A 13 6.41 -1.03 11.96
N ALA A 14 6.56 -0.01 11.12
CA ALA A 14 7.80 0.74 11.07
C ALA A 14 8.04 1.58 12.33
N THR A 15 7.01 2.25 12.87
CA THR A 15 7.14 3.07 14.09
C THR A 15 7.35 2.24 15.36
N THR A 16 6.91 0.99 15.38
CA THR A 16 7.22 0.06 16.48
C THR A 16 8.66 -0.41 16.47
N LEU A 17 9.31 -0.47 15.30
CA LEU A 17 10.65 -1.01 15.15
C LEU A 17 11.75 0.05 15.19
N THR A 18 11.44 1.30 14.85
CA THR A 18 12.45 2.36 14.79
C THR A 18 11.84 3.76 14.86
N SER A 19 12.62 4.69 15.40
CA SER A 19 12.33 6.13 15.35
C SER A 19 13.08 6.87 14.23
N ASN A 20 13.95 6.18 13.48
CA ASN A 20 14.68 6.76 12.36
C ASN A 20 13.80 6.80 11.10
N PRO A 21 13.49 7.97 10.52
CA PRO A 21 12.57 8.08 9.38
C PRO A 21 13.02 7.32 8.13
N TYR A 22 14.33 7.24 7.86
CA TYR A 22 14.84 6.55 6.68
C TYR A 22 14.69 5.04 6.81
N ILE A 23 15.02 4.49 7.97
CA ILE A 23 14.83 3.06 8.25
C ILE A 23 13.33 2.73 8.27
N ALA A 24 12.51 3.61 8.87
CA ALA A 24 11.07 3.46 8.94
C ALA A 24 10.43 3.43 7.53
N PHE A 25 10.87 4.31 6.63
CA PHE A 25 10.48 4.29 5.22
C PHE A 25 10.79 2.95 4.58
N THR A 26 12.01 2.43 4.74
CA THR A 26 12.42 1.14 4.16
C THR A 26 11.60 -0.03 4.71
N ILE A 27 11.33 -0.04 6.02
CA ILE A 27 10.48 -1.08 6.66
C ILE A 27 9.05 -0.99 6.12
N ALA A 28 8.48 0.22 6.03
CA ALA A 28 7.15 0.40 5.49
C ALA A 28 7.06 -0.02 4.02
N PHE A 29 8.07 0.33 3.21
CA PHE A 29 8.21 -0.13 1.82
C PHE A 29 8.29 -1.65 1.72
N GLY A 30 9.01 -2.31 2.62
CA GLY A 30 9.04 -3.78 2.71
C GLY A 30 7.67 -4.38 3.10
N SER A 31 6.99 -3.77 4.07
CA SER A 31 5.67 -4.23 4.55
C SER A 31 4.60 -4.23 3.46
N HIS A 32 4.71 -3.34 2.47
CA HIS A 32 3.83 -3.33 1.30
C HIS A 32 3.84 -4.69 0.59
N PHE A 33 5.03 -5.20 0.25
CA PHE A 33 5.18 -6.49 -0.44
C PHE A 33 4.78 -7.67 0.43
N MET A 34 5.03 -7.59 1.73
CA MET A 34 4.56 -8.60 2.68
C MET A 34 3.03 -8.68 2.67
N LEU A 35 2.34 -7.53 2.70
CA LEU A 35 0.89 -7.48 2.61
C LEU A 35 0.37 -7.99 1.26
N ASP A 36 1.02 -7.61 0.16
CA ASP A 36 0.66 -8.08 -1.17
C ASP A 36 0.84 -9.60 -1.35
N SER A 37 1.69 -10.24 -0.53
CA SER A 37 1.84 -11.70 -0.53
C SER A 37 0.68 -12.45 0.12
N ILE A 38 -0.22 -11.74 0.81
CA ILE A 38 -1.42 -12.32 1.42
C ILE A 38 -2.55 -12.21 0.41
N PRO A 39 -3.30 -13.30 0.12
CA PRO A 39 -4.49 -13.22 -0.73
C PRO A 39 -5.46 -12.14 -0.25
N HIS A 40 -5.78 -11.19 -1.12
CA HIS A 40 -6.55 -10.02 -0.75
C HIS A 40 -7.51 -9.58 -1.86
N TRP A 41 -8.38 -8.62 -1.54
CA TRP A 41 -9.28 -7.99 -2.48
C TRP A 41 -8.78 -6.60 -2.87
N ASP A 42 -8.96 -6.25 -4.14
CA ASP A 42 -8.68 -4.93 -4.70
C ASP A 42 -9.90 -4.44 -5.47
N TYR A 43 -10.10 -3.13 -5.51
CA TYR A 43 -11.11 -2.57 -6.37
C TYR A 43 -10.66 -2.56 -7.84
N SER A 44 -11.62 -2.79 -8.74
CA SER A 44 -11.37 -2.71 -10.18
C SER A 44 -11.07 -1.27 -10.60
N LEU A 45 -10.02 -1.09 -11.41
CA LEU A 45 -9.62 0.16 -12.04
C LEU A 45 -10.19 0.23 -13.46
N LEU A 46 -11.00 1.24 -13.74
CA LEU A 46 -11.72 1.41 -15.01
C LEU A 46 -10.81 1.72 -16.20
N SER A 47 -9.66 2.34 -15.94
CA SER A 47 -8.64 2.72 -16.92
C SER A 47 -7.61 1.62 -17.18
N PHE A 48 -7.63 0.55 -16.39
CA PHE A 48 -6.66 -0.54 -16.51
C PHE A 48 -6.85 -1.32 -17.82
N LYS A 49 -5.78 -1.43 -18.59
CA LYS A 49 -5.68 -2.18 -19.84
C LYS A 49 -4.76 -3.37 -19.62
N LYS A 50 -5.37 -4.55 -19.58
CA LYS A 50 -4.64 -5.82 -19.52
C LYS A 50 -4.07 -6.14 -20.90
N ASP A 51 -2.81 -6.57 -20.90
CA ASP A 51 -2.14 -7.11 -22.07
C ASP A 51 -2.17 -8.66 -21.96
N PRO A 52 -2.79 -9.36 -22.92
CA PRO A 52 -2.91 -10.81 -22.89
C PRO A 52 -1.58 -11.52 -23.18
N GLU A 53 -0.64 -10.88 -23.88
CA GLU A 53 0.64 -11.46 -24.31
C GLU A 53 1.73 -11.24 -23.27
N GLY A 54 1.64 -10.19 -22.45
CA GLY A 54 2.66 -9.89 -21.45
C GLY A 54 2.13 -9.20 -20.20
N LYS A 55 2.12 -9.90 -19.06
CA LYS A 55 1.71 -9.29 -17.77
C LYS A 55 2.57 -8.08 -17.33
N LEU A 56 3.77 -7.90 -17.91
CA LEU A 56 4.63 -6.73 -17.67
C LEU A 56 4.32 -5.55 -18.60
N ASN A 57 3.42 -5.75 -19.57
CA ASN A 57 3.01 -4.77 -20.58
C ASN A 57 1.62 -4.18 -20.28
N HIS A 58 1.03 -4.52 -19.13
CA HIS A 58 -0.18 -3.85 -18.63
C HIS A 58 0.00 -2.33 -18.59
N ASP A 59 -1.10 -1.59 -18.74
CA ASP A 59 -1.09 -0.13 -18.73
C ASP A 59 -2.39 0.47 -18.17
N MET A 60 -2.41 1.78 -17.90
CA MET A 60 -3.62 2.55 -17.56
C MET A 60 -3.89 3.62 -18.61
N VAL A 61 -5.02 3.56 -19.31
CA VAL A 61 -5.34 4.52 -20.39
C VAL A 61 -5.71 5.88 -19.81
N ILE A 62 -4.91 6.92 -20.12
CA ILE A 62 -5.15 8.29 -19.64
C ILE A 62 -6.42 8.85 -20.31
N GLY A 63 -7.36 9.32 -19.51
CA GLY A 63 -8.65 9.84 -19.94
C GLY A 63 -9.62 10.00 -18.77
N LYS A 64 -10.93 10.14 -19.05
CA LYS A 64 -11.96 10.33 -18.01
C LYS A 64 -11.99 9.20 -16.98
N LYS A 65 -11.85 7.95 -17.42
CA LYS A 65 -11.80 6.77 -16.54
C LYS A 65 -10.56 6.80 -15.64
N PHE A 66 -9.42 7.24 -16.16
CA PHE A 66 -8.19 7.39 -15.38
C PHE A 66 -8.34 8.47 -14.32
N LEU A 67 -8.96 9.61 -14.64
CA LEU A 67 -9.21 10.65 -13.66
C LEU A 67 -10.12 10.15 -12.53
N PHE A 68 -11.15 9.37 -12.87
CA PHE A 68 -12.00 8.73 -11.86
C PHE A 68 -11.23 7.76 -10.96
N ASP A 69 -10.42 6.86 -11.55
CA ASP A 69 -9.57 5.94 -10.79
C ASP A 69 -8.56 6.69 -9.92
N LEU A 70 -7.93 7.74 -10.45
CA LEU A 70 -6.97 8.57 -9.73
C LEU A 70 -7.62 9.26 -8.52
N THR A 71 -8.83 9.80 -8.67
CA THR A 71 -9.59 10.36 -7.56
C THR A 71 -9.90 9.30 -6.52
N ARG A 72 -10.31 8.10 -6.94
CA ARG A 72 -10.60 6.99 -6.02
C ARG A 72 -9.37 6.55 -5.24
N ILE A 73 -8.25 6.34 -5.92
CA ILE A 73 -6.95 5.99 -5.34
C ILE A 73 -6.47 7.11 -4.40
N GLY A 74 -6.65 8.37 -4.80
CA GLY A 74 -6.28 9.54 -3.99
C GLY A 74 -7.09 9.64 -2.70
N ILE A 75 -8.40 9.39 -2.75
CA ILE A 75 -9.26 9.35 -1.56
C ILE A 75 -8.85 8.20 -0.64
N ASP A 76 -8.58 7.01 -1.19
CA ASP A 76 -8.09 5.85 -0.44
C ASP A 76 -6.75 6.15 0.27
N ALA A 77 -5.78 6.72 -0.45
CA ALA A 77 -4.51 7.15 0.14
C ALA A 77 -4.70 8.22 1.23
N LEU A 78 -5.60 9.19 1.02
CA LEU A 78 -5.90 10.24 2.00
C LEU A 78 -6.53 9.66 3.27
N ILE A 79 -7.48 8.74 3.14
CA ILE A 79 -8.08 8.02 4.27
C ILE A 79 -6.99 7.26 5.02
N GLY A 80 -6.12 6.54 4.31
CA GLY A 80 -4.96 5.85 4.87
C GLY A 80 -4.05 6.77 5.67
N ALA A 81 -3.74 7.95 5.13
CA ALA A 81 -2.90 8.94 5.79
C ALA A 81 -3.57 9.49 7.05
N ILE A 82 -4.86 9.86 6.99
CA ILE A 82 -5.63 10.36 8.15
C ILE A 82 -5.66 9.32 9.27
N ILE A 83 -5.93 8.05 8.94
CA ILE A 83 -5.93 6.96 9.92
C ILE A 83 -4.51 6.77 10.49
N SER A 84 -3.48 6.78 9.65
CA SER A 84 -2.09 6.60 10.08
C SER A 84 -1.64 7.71 11.05
N PHE A 85 -1.94 8.97 10.75
CA PHE A 85 -1.67 10.08 11.67
C PHE A 85 -2.45 9.98 12.97
N THR A 86 -3.75 9.66 12.88
CA THR A 86 -4.61 9.49 14.06
C THR A 86 -4.07 8.39 14.96
N LEU A 87 -3.73 7.24 14.39
CA LEU A 87 -3.17 6.10 15.12
C LEU A 87 -1.81 6.43 15.72
N ALA A 88 -0.92 7.04 14.94
CA ALA A 88 0.40 7.42 15.40
C ALA A 88 0.32 8.35 16.62
N PHE A 89 -0.51 9.40 16.55
CA PHE A 89 -0.53 10.46 17.57
C PHE A 89 -1.30 10.06 18.81
N TYR A 90 -2.44 9.37 18.66
CA TYR A 90 -3.35 9.11 19.77
C TYR A 90 -3.26 7.70 20.36
N ILE A 91 -2.71 6.73 19.63
CA ILE A 91 -2.64 5.34 20.08
C ILE A 91 -1.19 4.88 20.27
N LEU A 92 -0.30 5.23 19.34
CA LEU A 92 1.11 4.79 19.40
C LEU A 92 2.04 5.79 20.10
N ASP A 93 1.54 6.97 20.46
CA ASP A 93 2.27 8.08 21.09
C ASP A 93 3.51 8.55 20.28
N ILE A 94 3.36 8.60 18.96
CA ILE A 94 4.40 9.02 18.00
C ILE A 94 4.07 10.40 17.45
N HIS A 95 4.72 11.44 17.97
CA HIS A 95 4.48 12.84 17.57
C HIS A 95 5.41 13.37 16.46
N SER A 96 6.28 12.51 15.92
CA SER A 96 7.22 12.90 14.86
C SER A 96 6.55 12.88 13.49
N ILE A 97 6.15 14.05 12.99
CA ILE A 97 5.57 14.21 11.64
C ILE A 97 6.48 13.63 10.55
N PRO A 98 7.80 13.91 10.51
CA PRO A 98 8.67 13.35 9.46
C PRO A 98 8.71 11.82 9.48
N LEU A 99 8.67 11.20 10.66
CA LEU A 99 8.63 9.75 10.81
C LEU A 99 7.33 9.18 10.23
N VAL A 100 6.18 9.73 10.62
CA VAL A 100 4.86 9.25 10.13
C VAL A 100 4.70 9.49 8.63
N CYS A 101 5.16 10.62 8.10
CA CYS A 101 5.21 10.85 6.66
C CYS A 101 6.07 9.80 5.94
N ALA A 102 7.24 9.49 6.48
CA ALA A 102 8.15 8.50 5.90
C ALA A 102 7.52 7.10 5.86
N THR A 103 6.79 6.69 6.89
CA THR A 103 6.12 5.38 6.91
C THR A 103 4.94 5.31 5.94
N ILE A 104 4.11 6.37 5.88
CA ILE A 104 3.00 6.45 4.92
C ILE A 104 3.55 6.39 3.49
N LEU A 105 4.54 7.22 3.18
CA LEU A 105 5.16 7.25 1.85
C LEU A 105 5.79 5.90 1.51
N GLY A 106 6.56 5.30 2.42
CA GLY A 106 7.17 4.00 2.22
C GLY A 106 6.12 2.92 1.92
N GLY A 107 5.03 2.87 2.69
CA GLY A 107 3.98 1.87 2.54
C GLY A 107 3.20 1.97 1.22
N ILE A 108 2.98 3.18 0.69
CA ILE A 108 2.18 3.34 -0.54
C ILE A 108 3.01 3.44 -1.82
N LEU A 109 4.30 3.81 -1.75
CA LEU A 109 5.12 4.13 -2.93
C LEU A 109 5.28 3.02 -3.99
N PRO A 110 5.31 1.71 -3.65
CA PRO A 110 5.43 0.66 -4.67
C PRO A 110 4.38 0.75 -5.80
N ASP A 111 3.13 1.10 -5.48
CA ASP A 111 2.04 1.18 -6.46
C ASP A 111 2.19 2.36 -7.45
N PRO A 112 2.45 3.61 -7.00
CA PRO A 112 2.85 4.70 -7.90
C PRO A 112 4.06 4.35 -8.76
N LEU A 113 5.07 3.66 -8.22
CA LEU A 113 6.23 3.23 -9.02
C LEU A 113 5.85 2.20 -10.08
N GLN A 114 4.86 1.34 -9.81
CA GLN A 114 4.27 0.45 -10.81
C GLN A 114 3.57 1.22 -11.93
N PHE A 115 2.78 2.23 -11.59
CA PHE A 115 2.19 3.11 -12.59
C PHE A 115 3.26 3.83 -13.44
N VAL A 116 4.29 4.39 -12.80
CA VAL A 116 5.41 5.05 -13.51
C VAL A 116 6.10 4.07 -14.46
N TYR A 117 6.31 2.82 -14.05
CA TYR A 117 6.84 1.79 -14.94
C TYR A 117 5.89 1.51 -16.11
N TRP A 118 4.57 1.41 -15.89
CA TRP A 118 3.63 1.18 -16.99
C TRP A 118 3.68 2.28 -18.05
N LYS A 119 3.99 3.53 -17.66
CA LYS A 119 4.13 4.67 -18.58
C LYS A 119 5.49 4.81 -19.23
N THR A 120 6.54 4.54 -18.49
CA THR A 120 7.91 4.80 -18.97
C THR A 120 8.60 3.57 -19.52
N ARG A 121 8.14 2.37 -19.15
CA ARG A 121 8.81 1.08 -19.36
C ARG A 121 10.29 1.11 -18.96
N SER A 122 10.59 1.90 -17.92
CA SER A 122 11.97 2.13 -17.47
C SER A 122 12.66 0.82 -17.05
N ARG A 123 13.86 0.60 -17.59
CA ARG A 123 14.74 -0.52 -17.21
C ARG A 123 15.15 -0.49 -15.74
N PHE A 124 15.14 0.69 -15.11
CA PHE A 124 15.47 0.86 -13.69
C PHE A 124 14.37 0.31 -12.78
N LEU A 125 13.11 0.44 -13.19
CA LEU A 125 11.96 -0.05 -12.43
C LEU A 125 11.61 -1.50 -12.76
N LEU A 126 12.14 -2.06 -13.86
CA LEU A 126 11.86 -3.42 -14.28
C LEU A 126 12.14 -4.49 -13.19
N PRO A 127 13.26 -4.45 -12.43
CA PRO A 127 13.49 -5.42 -11.36
C PRO A 127 12.42 -5.33 -10.26
N LEU A 128 12.07 -4.11 -9.85
CA LEU A 128 11.02 -3.87 -8.86
C LEU A 128 9.69 -4.44 -9.33
N GLN A 129 9.33 -4.25 -10.61
CA GLN A 129 8.08 -4.77 -11.15
C GLN A 129 8.04 -6.28 -11.30
N LYS A 130 9.17 -6.90 -11.64
CA LYS A 130 9.30 -8.36 -11.63
C LYS A 130 9.12 -8.89 -10.21
N PHE A 131 9.73 -8.26 -9.22
CA PHE A 131 9.61 -8.62 -7.82
C PHE A 131 8.19 -8.44 -7.30
N HIS A 132 7.59 -7.26 -7.51
CA HIS A 132 6.21 -6.95 -7.11
C HIS A 132 5.24 -7.99 -7.67
N LYS A 133 5.34 -8.31 -8.95
CA LYS A 133 4.50 -9.34 -9.58
C LYS A 133 4.77 -10.76 -9.05
N TRP A 134 6.01 -11.07 -8.69
CA TRP A 134 6.38 -12.40 -8.18
C TRP A 134 5.82 -12.64 -6.79
N ILE A 135 5.86 -11.62 -5.92
CA ILE A 135 5.39 -11.72 -4.54
C ILE A 135 3.88 -11.52 -4.41
N HIS A 136 3.26 -10.78 -5.33
CA HIS A 136 1.84 -10.47 -5.29
C HIS A 136 0.99 -11.74 -5.40
N ALA A 137 0.23 -12.02 -4.33
CA ALA A 137 -0.70 -13.13 -4.27
C ALA A 137 -1.87 -12.93 -5.24
N ARG A 138 -2.58 -14.02 -5.55
CA ARG A 138 -3.74 -13.90 -6.41
C ARG A 138 -4.85 -13.14 -5.69
N SER A 139 -5.35 -12.07 -6.30
CA SER A 139 -6.51 -11.34 -5.79
C SER A 139 -7.71 -12.29 -5.70
N ILE A 140 -8.37 -12.30 -4.54
CA ILE A 140 -9.52 -13.17 -4.29
C ILE A 140 -10.76 -12.51 -4.85
N GLN A 141 -11.52 -13.25 -5.66
CA GLN A 141 -12.82 -12.83 -6.17
C GLN A 141 -13.89 -13.00 -5.06
N ILE A 142 -13.78 -12.21 -4.00
CA ILE A 142 -14.76 -12.11 -2.92
C ILE A 142 -15.60 -10.85 -3.08
N HIS A 143 -16.80 -10.87 -2.51
CA HIS A 143 -17.63 -9.68 -2.42
C HIS A 143 -16.89 -8.59 -1.63
N HIS A 144 -16.96 -7.35 -2.12
CA HIS A 144 -16.17 -6.21 -1.63
C HIS A 144 -16.27 -6.00 -0.11
N THR A 145 -17.43 -6.28 0.50
CA THR A 145 -17.61 -6.21 1.96
C THR A 145 -16.68 -7.14 2.72
N HIS A 146 -16.51 -8.38 2.28
CA HIS A 146 -15.62 -9.36 2.92
C HIS A 146 -14.15 -8.97 2.71
N GLY A 147 -13.82 -8.40 1.55
CA GLY A 147 -12.50 -7.85 1.28
C GLY A 147 -12.13 -6.73 2.25
N LEU A 148 -13.04 -5.79 2.47
CA LEU A 148 -12.86 -4.70 3.44
C LEU A 148 -12.75 -5.23 4.88
N LEU A 149 -13.58 -6.19 5.27
CA LEU A 149 -13.50 -6.80 6.61
C LEU A 149 -12.15 -7.50 6.84
N LEU A 150 -11.62 -8.22 5.83
CA LEU A 150 -10.30 -8.84 5.91
C LEU A 150 -9.19 -7.79 6.08
N GLN A 151 -9.26 -6.70 5.33
CA GLN A 151 -8.29 -5.59 5.44
C GLN A 151 -8.33 -4.93 6.82
N ILE A 152 -9.53 -4.68 7.37
CA ILE A 152 -9.71 -4.17 8.73
C ILE A 152 -9.14 -5.15 9.76
N ALA A 153 -9.44 -6.45 9.62
CA ALA A 153 -8.92 -7.47 10.51
C ALA A 153 -7.38 -7.53 10.51
N ILE A 154 -6.75 -7.41 9.34
CA ILE A 154 -5.28 -7.34 9.21
C ILE A 154 -4.74 -6.09 9.91
N MET A 155 -5.33 -4.91 9.69
CA MET A 155 -4.88 -3.69 10.38
C MET A 155 -4.99 -3.81 11.91
N LEU A 156 -6.09 -4.36 12.41
CA LEU A 156 -6.30 -4.59 13.84
C LEU A 156 -5.30 -5.61 14.41
N LEU A 157 -5.01 -6.69 13.66
CA LEU A 157 -4.03 -7.69 14.06
C LEU A 157 -2.64 -7.06 14.28
N PHE A 158 -2.16 -6.26 13.31
CA PHE A 158 -0.88 -5.57 13.43
C PHE A 158 -0.89 -4.54 14.56
N LEU A 159 -1.99 -3.81 14.74
CA LEU A 159 -2.13 -2.86 15.83
C LEU A 159 -2.03 -3.55 17.19
N LEU A 160 -2.79 -4.63 17.42
CA LEU A 160 -2.76 -5.37 18.67
C LEU A 160 -1.37 -5.97 18.94
N ALA A 161 -0.74 -6.56 17.92
CA ALA A 161 0.63 -7.06 18.03
C ALA A 161 1.62 -5.95 18.40
N SER A 162 1.46 -4.75 17.85
CA SER A 162 2.34 -3.62 18.15
C SER A 162 2.23 -3.14 19.60
N ILE A 163 1.02 -3.17 20.18
CA ILE A 163 0.77 -2.79 21.57
C ILE A 163 1.39 -3.83 22.51
N THR A 164 1.27 -5.12 22.18
CA THR A 164 1.86 -6.19 23.01
C THR A 164 3.38 -6.18 23.06
N VAL A 165 4.05 -5.64 22.03
CA VAL A 165 5.53 -5.54 21.99
C VAL A 165 6.05 -4.36 22.82
N LYS A 166 5.22 -3.32 23.04
CA LYS A 166 5.61 -2.12 23.81
C LYS A 166 5.44 -2.28 25.33
N ASN A 167 4.65 -3.25 25.79
CA ASN A 167 4.43 -3.56 27.21
C ASN A 167 5.40 -4.65 27.69
#